data_AF-A0A1Q8ZSD4-F1
#
_entry.id   AF-A0A1Q8ZSD4-F1
#
_cell.length_a   1.000
_cell.length_b   1.000
_cell.length_c   1.000
_cell.angle_alpha   90.00
_cell.angle_beta   90.00
_cell.angle_gamma   90.00
#
_symmetry.space_group_name_H-M   'P 1'
#
loop_
_entity.id
_entity.type
_entity.pdbx_description
1 polymer ?
#
loop_
_entity_poly.entity_id
_entity_poly.type
_entity_poly.pdbx_seq_one_letter_code
_entity_poly.pdbx_strand_id
1 'polypeptide(L)'
;MELDLLLSRINSTVLLEHIPSSNGFSFREDILHKDPSVRKKAFFDLLDQAMLKMPTSKNIIKSMFNDAYLISISEKYYYIYEGSDDGDVFFYISGVPLLKRQILGNVDIFYRHLDGFCDLNMQGGILPLHLIKLLGSDGYDYLEEPSASVANRLLGENVHIFNSGGKGQGYLNIESTHSTNPTAHVLWLDDDEPMIGIDFWDLMDNWTEIAIT
;
A
#
# COMPACT_ATOMS: atom_id res chain seq x y z
N MET A 1 9.40 13.60 -18.89
CA MET A 1 9.88 12.30 -19.40
C MET A 1 9.51 11.31 -18.31
N GLU A 2 8.34 10.67 -18.32
CA GLU A 2 7.97 9.82 -17.17
C GLU A 2 6.79 8.86 -17.36
N LEU A 3 5.76 9.19 -18.15
CA LEU A 3 4.72 8.20 -18.47
C LEU A 3 5.27 7.09 -19.39
N ASP A 4 6.09 7.43 -20.38
CA ASP A 4 6.68 6.44 -21.31
C ASP A 4 7.66 5.49 -20.61
N LEU A 5 8.30 5.95 -19.53
CA LEU A 5 9.20 5.12 -18.72
C LEU A 5 8.40 4.17 -17.81
N LEU A 6 7.28 4.65 -17.26
CA LEU A 6 6.27 3.85 -16.54
C LEU A 6 5.67 2.78 -17.46
N LEU A 7 5.25 3.17 -18.67
CA LEU A 7 4.69 2.29 -19.70
C LEU A 7 5.74 1.30 -20.23
N SER A 8 7.02 1.69 -20.31
CA SER A 8 8.11 0.79 -20.74
C SER A 8 8.46 -0.29 -19.72
N ARG A 9 8.21 -0.05 -18.42
CA ARG A 9 8.43 -1.03 -17.34
C ARG A 9 7.20 -1.91 -17.10
N ILE A 10 6.05 -1.50 -17.59
CA ILE A 10 4.79 -2.21 -17.45
C ILE A 10 4.28 -2.54 -18.86
N ASN A 11 4.81 -3.61 -19.47
CA ASN A 11 4.52 -4.06 -20.85
C ASN A 11 3.02 -4.35 -21.15
N SER A 12 2.10 -4.05 -20.23
CA SER A 12 0.66 -4.26 -20.34
C SER A 12 -0.20 -3.12 -19.77
N THR A 13 0.36 -1.95 -19.45
CA THR A 13 -0.44 -0.82 -18.90
C THR A 13 -1.27 -0.16 -19.99
N VAL A 14 -2.58 -0.04 -19.73
CA VAL A 14 -3.49 0.79 -20.51
C VAL A 14 -3.92 1.96 -19.62
N LEU A 15 -3.65 3.19 -20.08
CA LEU A 15 -4.25 4.38 -19.46
C LEU A 15 -5.76 4.31 -19.73
N LEU A 16 -6.55 4.37 -18.66
CA LEU A 16 -7.99 4.27 -18.79
C LEU A 16 -8.63 5.63 -18.60
N GLU A 17 -9.40 6.02 -19.61
CA GLU A 17 -10.38 7.08 -19.47
C GLU A 17 -11.61 6.57 -18.68
N HIS A 18 -11.92 5.27 -18.73
CA HIS A 18 -13.08 4.69 -18.06
C HIS A 18 -12.81 3.29 -17.52
N ILE A 19 -13.46 2.94 -16.40
CA ILE A 19 -13.50 1.56 -15.90
C ILE A 19 -14.78 0.89 -16.43
N PRO A 20 -14.68 -0.28 -17.11
CA PRO A 20 -15.84 -1.11 -17.40
C PRO A 20 -16.67 -1.34 -16.15
N SER A 21 -17.97 -1.03 -16.22
CA SER A 21 -18.94 -1.08 -15.13
C SER A 21 -18.80 -2.33 -14.26
N SER A 22 -18.09 -2.20 -13.14
CA SER A 22 -17.80 -3.30 -12.23
C SER A 22 -18.51 -3.07 -10.91
N ASN A 23 -19.48 -3.94 -10.63
CA ASN A 23 -20.13 -4.04 -9.33
C ASN A 23 -19.07 -4.42 -8.28
N GLY A 24 -18.69 -3.50 -7.39
CA GLY A 24 -17.88 -3.84 -6.22
C GLY A 24 -16.75 -2.89 -5.83
N PHE A 25 -16.56 -1.75 -6.48
CA PHE A 25 -15.58 -0.72 -6.08
C PHE A 25 -16.27 0.50 -5.47
N SER A 26 -15.66 1.14 -4.45
CA SER A 26 -16.12 2.45 -3.93
C SER A 26 -15.49 3.58 -4.75
N PHE A 27 -15.64 3.48 -6.07
CA PHE A 27 -14.86 4.24 -7.02
C PHE A 27 -15.47 5.62 -7.29
N ARG A 28 -14.60 6.63 -7.42
CA ARG A 28 -14.95 8.00 -7.87
C ARG A 28 -14.43 8.21 -9.29
N GLU A 29 -14.94 7.47 -10.28
CA GLU A 29 -14.55 7.60 -11.70
C GLU A 29 -14.61 9.04 -12.20
N ASP A 30 -15.62 9.74 -11.72
CA ASP A 30 -15.91 11.12 -12.06
C ASP A 30 -14.77 12.08 -11.71
N ILE A 31 -13.92 11.73 -10.72
CA ILE A 31 -12.82 12.58 -10.26
C ILE A 31 -11.71 12.71 -11.31
N LEU A 32 -11.46 11.65 -12.08
CA LEU A 32 -10.30 11.55 -12.96
C LEU A 32 -10.40 12.49 -14.17
N HIS A 33 -11.63 12.78 -14.59
CA HIS A 33 -11.95 13.71 -15.66
C HIS A 33 -12.07 15.16 -15.21
N LYS A 34 -11.87 15.44 -13.91
CA LYS A 34 -11.90 16.80 -13.40
C LYS A 34 -10.54 17.46 -13.57
N ASP A 35 -10.53 18.79 -13.53
CA ASP A 35 -9.30 19.57 -13.52
C ASP A 35 -8.35 19.13 -12.37
N PRO A 36 -7.02 19.27 -12.54
CA PRO A 36 -6.02 18.82 -11.56
C PRO A 36 -6.28 19.29 -10.13
N SER A 37 -6.83 20.50 -9.94
CA SER A 37 -7.17 21.04 -8.62
C SER A 37 -8.27 20.25 -7.90
N VAL A 38 -9.25 19.73 -8.65
CA VAL A 38 -10.34 18.92 -8.10
C VAL A 38 -9.84 17.51 -7.79
N ARG A 39 -9.00 16.93 -8.65
CA ARG A 39 -8.31 15.66 -8.39
C ARG A 39 -7.47 15.73 -7.12
N LYS A 40 -6.64 16.77 -7.00
CA LYS A 40 -5.81 17.04 -5.81
C LYS A 40 -6.65 17.06 -4.54
N LYS A 41 -7.75 17.82 -4.54
CA LYS A 41 -8.63 17.91 -3.38
C LYS A 41 -9.20 16.55 -2.97
N ALA A 42 -9.73 15.80 -3.92
CA ALA A 42 -10.32 14.50 -3.60
C ALA A 42 -9.29 13.47 -3.15
N PHE A 43 -8.09 13.48 -3.73
CA PHE A 43 -7.01 12.63 -3.23
C PHE A 43 -6.59 13.03 -1.81
N PHE A 44 -6.51 14.33 -1.52
CA PHE A 44 -6.21 14.81 -0.17
C PHE A 44 -7.28 14.39 0.84
N ASP A 45 -8.55 14.41 0.46
CA ASP A 45 -9.65 13.91 1.27
C ASP A 45 -9.51 12.41 1.55
N LEU A 46 -9.12 11.60 0.54
CA LEU A 46 -8.85 10.17 0.73
C LEU A 46 -7.66 9.92 1.66
N LEU A 47 -6.55 10.63 1.47
CA LEU A 47 -5.37 10.55 2.34
C LEU A 47 -5.70 10.92 3.78
N ASP A 48 -6.50 11.98 4.01
CA ASP A 48 -6.90 12.38 5.36
C ASP A 48 -7.67 11.31 6.10
N GLN A 49 -8.49 10.54 5.39
CA GLN A 49 -9.27 9.45 5.98
C GLN A 49 -8.44 8.18 6.14
N ALA A 50 -7.67 7.79 5.11
CA ALA A 50 -6.87 6.56 5.11
C ALA A 50 -5.72 6.63 6.13
N MET A 51 -4.98 7.74 6.11
CA MET A 51 -3.74 7.94 6.87
C MET A 51 -3.98 8.74 8.14
N LEU A 52 -5.16 8.60 8.78
CA LEU A 52 -5.47 9.26 10.05
C LEU A 52 -4.46 8.91 11.15
N LYS A 53 -3.93 7.68 11.11
CA LYS A 53 -2.94 7.14 12.04
C LYS A 53 -1.49 7.26 11.53
N MET A 54 -1.28 7.88 10.36
CA MET A 54 0.04 8.07 9.74
C MET A 54 0.24 9.56 9.39
N PRO A 55 0.22 10.48 10.39
CA PRO A 55 0.25 11.91 10.15
C PRO A 55 1.52 12.40 9.45
N THR A 56 2.68 11.80 9.70
CA THR A 56 3.95 12.28 9.14
C THR A 56 3.99 12.01 7.64
N SER A 57 3.79 10.76 7.25
CA SER A 57 3.72 10.32 5.85
C SER A 57 2.67 11.10 5.07
N LYS A 58 1.48 11.25 5.65
CA LYS A 58 0.39 12.00 5.02
C LYS A 58 0.81 13.42 4.66
N ASN A 59 1.49 14.11 5.58
CA ASN A 59 1.88 15.50 5.36
C ASN A 59 2.94 15.62 4.26
N ILE A 60 3.92 14.71 4.23
CA ILE A 60 4.98 14.68 3.22
C ILE A 60 4.39 14.38 1.83
N ILE A 61 3.54 13.34 1.71
CA ILE A 61 2.87 13.01 0.46
C ILE A 61 2.07 14.21 -0.06
N LYS A 62 1.36 14.92 0.83
CA LYS A 62 0.60 16.12 0.45
C LYS A 62 1.49 17.28 0.01
N SER A 63 2.66 17.49 0.62
CA SER A 63 3.56 18.57 0.21
C SER A 63 4.21 18.30 -1.14
N MET A 64 4.48 17.03 -1.46
CA MET A 64 5.10 16.63 -2.72
C MET A 64 4.09 16.50 -3.87
N PHE A 65 2.79 16.34 -3.57
CA PHE A 65 1.78 15.97 -4.56
C PHE A 65 1.63 16.96 -5.73
N ASN A 66 1.80 16.43 -6.93
CA ASN A 66 1.55 17.11 -8.21
C ASN A 66 0.18 16.73 -8.76
N ASP A 67 -0.04 15.44 -9.05
CA ASP A 67 -1.26 14.96 -9.70
C ASP A 67 -1.53 13.47 -9.40
N ALA A 68 -2.72 12.99 -9.79
CA ALA A 68 -3.12 11.60 -9.68
C ALA A 68 -3.79 11.09 -10.95
N TYR A 69 -3.47 9.85 -11.33
CA TYR A 69 -3.95 9.18 -12.53
C TYR A 69 -4.58 7.84 -12.20
N LEU A 70 -5.36 7.29 -13.12
CA LEU A 70 -5.86 5.92 -13.05
C LEU A 70 -5.27 5.11 -14.19
N ILE A 71 -4.76 3.93 -13.85
CA ILE A 71 -4.30 2.95 -14.83
C ILE A 71 -4.99 1.61 -14.60
N SER A 72 -5.00 0.79 -15.64
CA SER A 72 -5.26 -0.65 -15.49
C SER A 72 -4.02 -1.45 -15.82
N ILE A 73 -3.72 -2.40 -14.93
CA ILE A 73 -2.67 -3.40 -15.06
C ILE A 73 -3.34 -4.76 -14.90
N SER A 74 -3.32 -5.58 -15.95
CA SER A 74 -3.86 -6.95 -15.92
C SER A 74 -5.29 -7.01 -15.37
N GLU A 75 -6.17 -6.13 -15.89
CA GLU A 75 -7.59 -6.00 -15.50
C GLU A 75 -7.85 -5.49 -14.07
N LYS A 76 -6.81 -5.06 -13.35
CA LYS A 76 -6.91 -4.41 -12.04
C LYS A 76 -6.63 -2.93 -12.15
N TYR A 77 -7.35 -2.14 -11.36
CA TYR A 77 -7.30 -0.68 -11.42
C TYR A 77 -6.50 -0.11 -10.27
N TYR A 78 -5.66 0.86 -10.58
CA TYR A 78 -4.79 1.51 -9.63
C TYR A 78 -4.79 3.02 -9.82
N TYR A 79 -4.78 3.74 -8.70
CA TYR A 79 -4.40 5.14 -8.66
C TYR A 79 -2.87 5.25 -8.68
N ILE A 80 -2.34 6.10 -9.54
CA ILE A 80 -0.94 6.50 -9.57
C ILE A 80 -0.85 7.93 -9.06
N TYR A 81 -0.05 8.17 -8.04
CA TYR A 81 0.19 9.48 -7.46
C TYR A 81 1.56 9.95 -7.85
N GLU A 82 1.63 11.09 -8.51
CA GLU A 82 2.86 11.77 -8.85
C GLU A 82 3.17 12.80 -7.76
N GLY A 83 4.37 12.73 -7.21
CA GLY A 83 4.92 13.76 -6.36
C GLY A 83 6.29 14.20 -6.83
N SER A 84 6.73 15.38 -6.40
CA SER A 84 8.10 15.84 -6.63
C SER A 84 8.69 16.50 -5.39
N ASP A 85 9.98 16.27 -5.16
CA ASP A 85 10.79 16.96 -4.14
C ASP A 85 12.19 17.26 -4.69
N ASP A 86 12.69 18.46 -4.43
CA ASP A 86 13.96 19.01 -4.96
C ASP A 86 14.27 18.72 -6.45
N GLY A 87 13.23 18.61 -7.29
CA GLY A 87 13.34 18.33 -8.72
C GLY A 87 13.35 16.84 -9.10
N ASP A 88 13.39 15.94 -8.12
CA ASP A 88 13.15 14.50 -8.32
C ASP A 88 11.65 14.21 -8.33
N VAL A 89 11.22 13.25 -9.16
CA VAL A 89 9.83 12.84 -9.29
C VAL A 89 9.64 11.42 -8.76
N PHE A 90 8.58 11.24 -7.98
CA PHE A 90 8.24 10.00 -7.30
C PHE A 90 6.84 9.54 -7.69
N PHE A 91 6.67 8.22 -7.83
CA PHE A 91 5.38 7.61 -8.15
C PHE A 91 4.98 6.61 -7.09
N TYR A 92 3.78 6.81 -6.55
CA TYR A 92 3.14 5.88 -5.62
C TYR A 92 1.91 5.24 -6.27
N ILE A 93 1.61 4.03 -5.86
CA ILE A 93 0.49 3.25 -6.38
C ILE A 93 -0.43 2.81 -5.24
N SER A 94 -1.73 2.94 -5.45
CA SER A 94 -2.78 2.39 -4.59
C SER A 94 -3.80 1.68 -5.47
N GLY A 95 -4.29 0.52 -5.05
CA GLY A 95 -5.44 -0.08 -5.68
C GLY A 95 -6.71 0.77 -5.49
N VAL A 96 -7.72 0.53 -6.32
CA VAL A 96 -9.04 1.15 -6.11
C VAL A 96 -9.78 0.42 -4.97
N PRO A 97 -10.25 1.13 -3.93
CA PRO A 97 -10.94 0.49 -2.81
C PRO A 97 -12.18 -0.32 -3.21
N LEU A 98 -12.31 -1.51 -2.62
CA LEU A 98 -13.44 -2.41 -2.82
C LEU A 98 -14.58 -2.15 -1.82
N LEU A 99 -15.83 -2.31 -2.27
CA LEU A 99 -17.05 -2.30 -1.43
C LEU A 99 -17.23 -3.57 -0.59
N LYS A 100 -16.31 -4.55 -0.68
CA LYS A 100 -16.42 -5.82 0.05
C LYS A 100 -16.25 -5.60 1.56
N ARG A 101 -16.80 -6.53 2.36
CA ARG A 101 -16.51 -6.59 3.80
C ARG A 101 -15.02 -6.84 3.99
N GLN A 102 -14.40 -5.95 4.75
CA GLN A 102 -13.00 -6.01 5.10
C GLN A 102 -12.84 -6.82 6.40
N ILE A 103 -11.69 -7.47 6.58
CA ILE A 103 -11.45 -8.54 7.57
C ILE A 103 -10.26 -8.24 8.50
N LEU A 104 -9.63 -7.07 8.38
CA LEU A 104 -8.44 -6.68 9.15
C LEU A 104 -8.79 -5.66 10.25
N GLY A 105 -9.97 -5.80 10.86
CA GLY A 105 -10.37 -5.06 12.07
C GLY A 105 -10.21 -3.54 11.92
N ASN A 106 -9.38 -2.93 12.77
CA ASN A 106 -9.13 -1.49 12.74
C ASN A 106 -8.23 -1.05 11.58
N VAL A 107 -7.52 -1.96 10.92
CA VAL A 107 -6.72 -1.66 9.72
C VAL A 107 -7.60 -1.42 8.49
N ASP A 108 -8.81 -1.96 8.49
CA ASP A 108 -9.84 -1.70 7.48
C ASP A 108 -10.18 -0.20 7.33
N ILE A 109 -9.90 0.63 8.34
CA ILE A 109 -10.06 2.08 8.17
C ILE A 109 -9.23 2.63 7.02
N PHE A 110 -8.02 2.10 6.81
CA PHE A 110 -7.16 2.46 5.71
C PHE A 110 -7.73 1.93 4.38
N TYR A 111 -8.04 0.64 4.33
CA TYR A 111 -8.49 -0.05 3.10
C TYR A 111 -9.85 0.41 2.58
N ARG A 112 -10.68 1.05 3.40
CA ARG A 112 -11.92 1.72 2.95
C ARG A 112 -11.66 2.92 2.05
N HIS A 113 -10.46 3.51 2.11
CA HIS A 113 -10.13 4.76 1.42
C HIS A 113 -8.99 4.59 0.42
N LEU A 114 -8.03 3.69 0.68
CA LEU A 114 -6.92 3.36 -0.22
C LEU A 114 -6.67 1.83 -0.20
N ASP A 115 -6.67 1.14 -1.34
CA ASP A 115 -6.34 -0.30 -1.37
C ASP A 115 -4.83 -0.51 -1.46
N GLY A 116 -4.16 -0.40 -0.33
CA GLY A 116 -2.70 -0.33 -0.26
C GLY A 116 -2.16 1.06 -0.63
N PHE A 117 -0.88 1.28 -0.38
CA PHE A 117 -0.13 2.46 -0.80
C PHE A 117 1.36 2.10 -0.81
N CYS A 118 1.92 1.92 -2.01
CA CYS A 118 3.31 1.54 -2.20
C CYS A 118 4.05 2.48 -3.14
N ASP A 119 5.38 2.39 -3.18
CA ASP A 119 6.14 2.83 -4.35
C ASP A 119 5.66 2.10 -5.61
N LEU A 120 5.99 2.65 -6.78
CA LEU A 120 5.56 2.08 -8.07
C LEU A 120 5.94 0.61 -8.26
N ASN A 121 7.06 0.15 -7.69
CA ASN A 121 7.50 -1.24 -7.82
C ASN A 121 6.91 -2.16 -6.74
N MET A 122 6.06 -1.66 -5.83
CA MET A 122 5.51 -2.37 -4.68
C MET A 122 6.57 -2.98 -3.76
N GLN A 123 7.77 -2.41 -3.75
CA GLN A 123 8.88 -2.79 -2.90
C GLN A 123 8.86 -2.07 -1.55
N GLY A 124 8.19 -0.93 -1.44
CA GLY A 124 8.02 -0.18 -0.19
C GLY A 124 6.58 0.24 0.02
N GLY A 125 6.00 -0.02 1.20
CA GLY A 125 4.66 0.44 1.60
C GLY A 125 3.64 -0.67 1.81
N ILE A 126 2.38 -0.27 2.03
CA ILE A 126 1.25 -1.14 2.39
C ILE A 126 0.70 -1.83 1.14
N LEU A 127 0.66 -3.16 1.13
CA LEU A 127 0.20 -3.94 -0.01
C LEU A 127 -1.33 -3.82 -0.21
N PRO A 128 -1.82 -3.79 -1.46
CA PRO A 128 -3.23 -4.00 -1.76
C PRO A 128 -3.77 -5.31 -1.17
N LEU A 129 -5.04 -5.33 -0.75
CA LEU A 129 -5.69 -6.48 -0.09
C LEU A 129 -5.54 -7.80 -0.87
N HIS A 130 -5.56 -7.73 -2.19
CA HIS A 130 -5.47 -8.91 -3.05
C HIS A 130 -4.05 -9.50 -3.15
N LEU A 131 -3.04 -8.79 -2.64
CA LEU A 131 -1.66 -9.27 -2.51
C LEU A 131 -1.33 -9.72 -1.07
N ILE A 132 -2.20 -9.42 -0.11
CA ILE A 132 -2.06 -9.89 1.26
C ILE A 132 -2.28 -11.40 1.31
N LYS A 133 -1.33 -12.12 1.91
CA LYS A 133 -1.36 -13.57 2.05
C LYS A 133 -1.22 -13.97 3.52
N LEU A 134 -1.94 -15.01 3.92
CA LEU A 134 -1.78 -15.63 5.24
C LEU A 134 -0.43 -16.33 5.31
N LEU A 135 0.22 -16.21 6.46
CA LEU A 135 1.44 -16.95 6.71
C LEU A 135 1.13 -18.45 6.78
N GLY A 136 1.72 -19.23 5.87
CA GLY A 136 1.60 -20.69 5.86
C GLY A 136 0.44 -21.26 5.01
N SER A 137 -0.42 -20.45 4.38
CA SER A 137 -1.45 -20.98 3.45
C SER A 137 -0.90 -21.42 2.09
N ASP A 138 0.28 -20.93 1.74
CA ASP A 138 0.84 -21.04 0.38
C ASP A 138 2.06 -21.97 0.34
N GLY A 139 2.49 -22.49 1.50
CA GLY A 139 3.63 -23.39 1.63
C GLY A 139 4.87 -22.93 0.86
N TYR A 140 5.52 -21.83 1.28
CA TYR A 140 6.82 -21.33 0.78
C TYR A 140 6.82 -20.21 -0.28
N ASP A 141 5.94 -19.20 -0.17
CA ASP A 141 6.02 -17.96 -0.97
C ASP A 141 6.63 -16.80 -0.15
N TYR A 142 7.73 -17.05 0.57
CA TYR A 142 8.60 -15.96 0.99
C TYR A 142 9.51 -15.62 -0.19
N LEU A 143 9.74 -14.34 -0.48
CA LEU A 143 10.77 -13.95 -1.46
C LEU A 143 12.14 -14.60 -1.13
N GLU A 144 12.44 -14.83 0.16
CA GLU A 144 13.45 -15.79 0.65
C GLU A 144 12.95 -16.42 1.98
N GLU A 145 13.05 -17.74 2.16
CA GLU A 145 12.46 -18.47 3.30
C GLU A 145 13.11 -18.09 4.65
N PRO A 146 12.34 -17.66 5.67
CA PRO A 146 12.88 -17.50 7.02
C PRO A 146 13.32 -18.85 7.57
N SER A 147 14.28 -18.82 8.50
CA SER A 147 14.64 -20.04 9.24
C SER A 147 13.42 -20.65 9.92
N ALA A 148 13.39 -21.98 10.06
CA ALA A 148 12.27 -22.68 10.68
C ALA A 148 11.94 -22.15 12.10
N SER A 149 12.95 -21.64 12.82
CA SER A 149 12.78 -21.03 14.15
C SER A 149 12.03 -19.69 14.11
N VAL A 150 12.22 -18.91 13.05
CA VAL A 150 11.58 -17.62 12.81
C VAL A 150 10.16 -17.84 12.29
N ALA A 151 10.01 -18.74 11.32
CA ALA A 151 8.70 -19.16 10.82
C ALA A 151 7.81 -19.60 12.00
N ASN A 152 8.29 -20.52 12.85
CA ASN A 152 7.53 -21.00 14.02
C ASN A 152 7.13 -19.90 15.02
N ARG A 153 7.90 -18.82 15.14
CA ARG A 153 7.57 -17.67 16.00
C ARG A 153 6.46 -16.80 15.40
N LEU A 154 6.32 -16.78 14.07
CA LEU A 154 5.35 -15.97 13.35
C LEU A 154 4.14 -16.79 12.85
N LEU A 155 4.22 -18.13 12.85
CA LEU A 155 3.12 -19.04 12.49
C LEU A 155 1.88 -18.74 13.34
N GLY A 156 0.72 -18.71 12.67
CA GLY A 156 -0.56 -18.33 13.28
C GLY A 156 -1.36 -17.44 12.33
N GLU A 157 -2.22 -16.59 12.88
CA GLU A 157 -3.05 -15.66 12.10
C GLU A 157 -2.27 -14.39 11.69
N ASN A 158 -1.04 -14.53 11.18
CA ASN A 158 -0.28 -13.41 10.64
C ASN A 158 -0.47 -13.31 9.12
N VAL A 159 -0.51 -12.09 8.59
CA VAL A 159 -0.55 -11.83 7.14
C VAL A 159 0.61 -10.94 6.71
N HIS A 160 1.17 -11.22 5.53
CA HIS A 160 2.12 -10.30 4.89
C HIS A 160 1.34 -9.10 4.35
N ILE A 161 1.66 -7.90 4.83
CA ILE A 161 0.86 -6.70 4.56
C ILE A 161 1.69 -5.50 4.07
N PHE A 162 3.02 -5.49 4.26
CA PHE A 162 3.86 -4.41 3.75
C PHE A 162 5.27 -4.88 3.40
N ASN A 163 5.93 -4.13 2.52
CA ASN A 163 7.36 -4.29 2.20
C ASN A 163 8.12 -3.03 2.66
N SER A 164 9.37 -3.19 3.11
CA SER A 164 10.17 -2.07 3.66
C SER A 164 11.19 -1.46 2.68
N GLY A 165 11.20 -1.87 1.40
CA GLY A 165 12.14 -1.41 0.37
C GLY A 165 13.55 -2.02 0.48
N GLY A 166 14.02 -2.33 1.69
CA GLY A 166 15.37 -2.83 1.98
C GLY A 166 15.46 -4.34 2.21
N LYS A 167 14.70 -5.14 1.45
CA LYS A 167 14.47 -6.59 1.67
C LYS A 167 13.66 -6.96 2.93
N GLY A 168 13.17 -6.01 3.72
CA GLY A 168 12.34 -6.35 4.87
C GLY A 168 10.89 -6.64 4.47
N GLN A 169 10.30 -7.63 5.14
CA GLN A 169 8.89 -7.99 4.99
C GLN A 169 8.14 -7.77 6.29
N GLY A 170 6.97 -7.15 6.16
CA GLY A 170 6.12 -6.75 7.25
C GLY A 170 4.89 -7.63 7.41
N TYR A 171 4.71 -8.16 8.61
CA TYR A 171 3.60 -9.01 8.97
C TYR A 171 2.70 -8.34 9.99
N LEU A 172 1.40 -8.54 9.85
CA LEU A 172 0.38 -8.07 10.77
C LEU A 172 -0.28 -9.27 11.44
N ASN A 173 -0.39 -9.21 12.77
CA ASN A 173 -1.16 -10.18 13.53
C ASN A 173 -2.66 -9.84 13.39
N ILE A 174 -3.44 -10.71 12.74
CA ILE A 174 -4.86 -10.48 12.46
C ILE A 174 -5.67 -10.32 13.76
N GLU A 175 -5.45 -11.19 14.76
CA GLU A 175 -6.17 -11.11 16.04
C GLU A 175 -6.00 -9.73 16.69
N SER A 176 -4.78 -9.19 16.64
CA SER A 176 -4.46 -7.88 17.19
C SER A 176 -5.19 -6.72 16.50
N THR A 177 -5.68 -6.91 15.27
CA THR A 177 -6.36 -5.85 14.52
C THR A 177 -7.69 -5.42 15.13
N HIS A 178 -8.27 -6.24 16.00
CA HIS A 178 -9.48 -5.88 16.75
C HIS A 178 -9.19 -4.90 17.92
N SER A 179 -7.91 -4.67 18.23
CA SER A 179 -7.46 -3.64 19.17
C SER A 179 -7.14 -2.32 18.45
N THR A 180 -7.11 -1.20 19.18
CA THR A 180 -6.83 0.12 18.58
C THR A 180 -5.41 0.27 18.04
N ASN A 181 -4.49 -0.55 18.55
CA ASN A 181 -3.06 -0.52 18.24
C ASN A 181 -2.64 -1.93 17.81
N PRO A 182 -2.91 -2.29 16.54
CA PRO A 182 -2.54 -3.60 16.02
C PRO A 182 -1.02 -3.80 16.12
N THR A 183 -0.63 -5.06 16.31
CA THR A 183 0.77 -5.46 16.42
C THR A 183 1.29 -5.96 15.09
N ALA A 184 2.48 -5.49 14.73
CA ALA A 184 3.21 -5.90 13.56
C ALA A 184 4.54 -6.56 13.92
N HIS A 185 5.06 -7.30 12.95
CA HIS A 185 6.36 -7.95 12.98
C HIS A 185 7.12 -7.61 11.70
N VAL A 186 8.44 -7.44 11.78
CA VAL A 186 9.31 -7.22 10.63
C VAL A 186 10.34 -8.32 10.58
N LEU A 187 10.47 -8.94 9.41
CA LEU A 187 11.52 -9.88 9.09
C LEU A 187 12.47 -9.24 8.09
N TRP A 188 13.77 -9.28 8.38
CA TRP A 188 14.82 -9.00 7.41
C TRP A 188 15.32 -10.31 6.81
N LEU A 189 15.53 -10.36 5.49
CA LEU A 189 15.96 -11.60 4.82
C LEU A 189 17.32 -12.11 5.34
N ASP A 190 18.19 -11.19 5.75
CA ASP A 190 19.55 -11.49 6.20
C ASP A 190 19.66 -11.57 7.75
N ASP A 191 18.54 -11.62 8.48
CA ASP A 191 18.51 -11.67 9.95
C ASP A 191 17.77 -12.91 10.49
N ASP A 192 18.36 -13.56 11.50
CA ASP A 192 17.79 -14.73 12.17
C ASP A 192 16.80 -14.36 13.30
N GLU A 193 16.65 -13.06 13.59
CA GLU A 193 15.72 -12.55 14.59
C GLU A 193 14.74 -11.51 14.01
N PRO A 194 13.43 -11.82 13.92
CA PRO A 194 12.45 -10.83 13.51
C PRO A 194 12.26 -9.80 14.62
N MET A 195 12.00 -8.56 14.23
CA MET A 195 11.48 -7.55 15.15
C MET A 195 10.00 -7.84 15.39
N ILE A 196 9.61 -8.07 16.65
CA ILE A 196 8.24 -8.47 17.00
C ILE A 196 7.60 -7.48 17.96
N GLY A 197 6.27 -7.41 17.98
CA GLY A 197 5.55 -6.64 18.99
C GLY A 197 5.53 -5.14 18.74
N ILE A 198 5.68 -4.71 17.48
CA ILE A 198 5.77 -3.29 17.10
C ILE A 198 4.36 -2.74 16.90
N ASP A 199 4.11 -1.48 17.26
CA ASP A 199 2.87 -0.80 16.87
C ASP A 199 2.82 -0.66 15.34
N PHE A 200 1.75 -1.19 14.73
CA PHE A 200 1.62 -1.22 13.28
C PHE A 200 1.55 0.18 12.66
N TRP A 201 0.86 1.12 13.28
CA TRP A 201 0.67 2.44 12.67
C TRP A 201 1.92 3.30 12.79
N ASP A 202 2.60 3.27 13.94
CA ASP A 202 3.89 3.93 14.10
C ASP A 202 4.93 3.35 13.13
N LEU A 203 4.93 2.02 12.95
CA LEU A 203 5.78 1.36 11.98
C LEU A 203 5.48 1.85 10.56
N MET A 204 4.21 1.85 10.15
CA MET A 204 3.84 2.29 8.80
C MET A 204 4.13 3.76 8.55
N ASP A 205 3.90 4.64 9.53
CA ASP A 205 4.16 6.07 9.37
C ASP A 205 5.66 6.37 9.22
N ASN A 206 6.50 5.74 10.05
CA ASN A 206 7.95 5.93 9.97
C ASN A 206 8.55 5.31 8.70
N TRP A 207 8.12 4.11 8.31
CA TRP A 207 8.67 3.45 7.13
C TRP A 207 8.21 4.08 5.83
N THR A 208 6.98 4.56 5.78
CA THR A 208 6.50 5.29 4.61
C THR A 208 7.25 6.61 4.50
N GLU A 209 7.45 7.36 5.59
CA GLU A 209 8.33 8.54 5.61
C GLU A 209 9.72 8.24 5.01
N ILE A 210 10.42 7.22 5.51
CA ILE A 210 11.76 6.85 5.02
C ILE A 210 11.74 6.48 3.52
N ALA A 211 10.67 5.85 3.04
CA ALA A 211 10.57 5.46 1.64
C ALA A 211 10.31 6.65 0.70
N ILE A 212 9.78 7.75 1.22
CA ILE A 212 9.36 8.92 0.44
C ILE A 212 10.28 10.15 0.57
N THR A 213 11.23 10.13 1.51
CA THR A 213 12.26 11.17 1.74
C THR A 213 13.65 10.68 1.32
#